data_AF-A0A7J3ZM57-F1
#
_entry.id   AF-A0A7J3ZM57-F1
#
_cell.length_a   1.000
_cell.length_b   1.000
_cell.length_c   1.000
_cell.angle_alpha   90.00
_cell.angle_beta   90.00
_cell.angle_gamma   90.00
#
_symmetry.space_group_name_H-M   'P 1'
#
loop_
_entity.id
_entity.type
_entity.pdbx_description
1 polymer ?
#
loop_
_entity_poly.entity_id
_entity_poly.type
_entity_poly.pdbx_seq_one_letter_code
_entity_poly.pdbx_strand_id
1 'polypeptide(L)'
;MEIILSILYVILFSVTSIFLFISFRRLKDVTLEYEKAKRLLDDIIFSFNKDIQRQGERIQEIVKNLENLSIKREKEIEEVNSAIADIRGRLESLSNYKDNLFADYENLRNKVNDLIAKYNEVLERVGKIEKIISEEKMETGRKVKIEENEVKSSIPIKGNITLASLTETELKVLEILAKEGEKTVPEIRERIKLTREHTARLLKSLYARGFVERRDDRIPFVYRLNKEMEEILKSEKLKT
;
A
#
# COMPACT_ATOMS: atom_id res chain seq x y z
N MET A 1 -117.06 48.33 -24.59
CA MET A 1 -116.42 47.01 -24.34
C MET A 1 -115.09 46.88 -25.09
N GLU A 2 -115.04 47.17 -26.40
CA GLU A 2 -113.81 47.01 -27.20
C GLU A 2 -112.63 47.87 -26.75
N ILE A 3 -112.86 49.13 -26.38
CA ILE A 3 -111.80 50.05 -25.89
C ILE A 3 -111.17 49.56 -24.57
N ILE A 4 -111.96 48.96 -23.68
CA ILE A 4 -111.47 48.44 -22.40
C ILE A 4 -110.62 47.18 -22.65
N LEU A 5 -111.04 46.34 -23.60
CA LEU A 5 -110.32 45.13 -23.98
C LEU A 5 -108.96 45.46 -24.63
N SER A 6 -108.89 46.47 -25.50
CA SER A 6 -107.64 46.91 -26.13
C SER A 6 -106.66 47.49 -25.11
N ILE A 7 -107.13 48.28 -24.14
CA ILE A 7 -106.31 48.80 -23.03
C ILE A 7 -105.72 47.64 -22.21
N LEU A 8 -106.52 46.62 -21.89
CA LEU A 8 -106.06 45.44 -21.15
C LEU A 8 -104.95 44.68 -21.91
N TYR A 9 -105.11 44.50 -23.22
CA TYR A 9 -104.07 43.86 -24.05
C TYR A 9 -102.78 44.67 -24.10
N VAL A 10 -102.86 46.01 -24.16
CA VAL A 10 -101.68 46.88 -24.15
C VAL A 10 -100.93 46.78 -22.81
N ILE A 11 -101.66 46.79 -21.69
CA ILE A 11 -101.07 46.62 -20.36
C ILE A 11 -100.40 45.25 -20.24
N LEU A 12 -101.11 44.18 -20.64
CA LEU A 12 -100.57 42.82 -20.60
C LEU A 12 -99.32 42.68 -21.47
N PHE A 13 -99.34 43.24 -22.69
CA PHE A 13 -98.20 43.24 -23.60
C PHE A 13 -97.01 44.02 -23.04
N SER A 14 -97.26 45.17 -22.39
CA SER A 14 -96.20 45.94 -21.74
C SER A 14 -95.54 45.15 -20.61
N VAL A 15 -96.33 44.51 -19.74
CA VAL A 15 -95.82 43.69 -18.63
C VAL A 15 -95.02 42.48 -19.13
N THR A 16 -95.51 41.77 -20.15
CA THR A 16 -94.79 40.61 -20.70
C THR A 16 -93.52 41.03 -21.44
N SER A 17 -93.53 42.16 -22.16
CA SER A 17 -92.36 42.69 -22.83
C SER A 17 -91.28 43.14 -21.84
N ILE A 18 -91.67 43.80 -20.73
CA ILE A 18 -90.75 44.15 -19.64
C ILE A 18 -90.16 42.89 -19.00
N PHE A 19 -91.00 41.87 -18.74
CA PHE A 19 -90.54 40.60 -18.18
C PHE A 19 -89.55 39.88 -19.10
N LEU A 20 -89.83 39.84 -20.41
CA LEU A 20 -88.92 39.30 -21.42
C LEU A 20 -87.60 40.08 -21.46
N PHE A 21 -87.66 41.41 -21.41
CA PHE A 21 -86.47 42.26 -21.41
C PHE A 21 -85.58 42.01 -20.19
N ILE A 22 -86.16 41.92 -18.99
CA ILE A 22 -85.43 41.61 -17.76
C ILE A 22 -84.80 40.22 -17.83
N SER A 23 -85.56 39.23 -18.30
CA SER A 23 -85.09 37.84 -18.42
C SER A 23 -83.96 37.73 -19.43
N PHE A 24 -84.05 38.43 -20.57
CA PHE A 24 -83.00 38.49 -21.58
C PHE A 24 -81.73 39.14 -21.02
N ARG A 25 -81.85 40.23 -20.27
CA ARG A 25 -80.71 40.89 -19.64
C ARG A 25 -80.02 39.96 -18.62
N ARG A 26 -80.79 39.32 -17.74
CA ARG A 26 -80.26 38.35 -16.77
C ARG A 26 -79.56 37.19 -17.45
N LEU A 27 -80.14 36.66 -18.54
CA LEU A 27 -79.53 35.56 -19.28
C LEU A 27 -78.18 35.96 -19.86
N LYS A 28 -78.08 37.19 -20.39
CA LYS A 28 -76.82 37.74 -20.92
C LYS A 28 -75.74 37.93 -19.85
N ASP A 29 -76.12 38.34 -18.65
CA ASP A 29 -75.17 38.51 -17.54
C ASP A 29 -74.65 37.15 -17.05
N VAL A 30 -75.54 36.16 -16.89
CA VAL A 30 -75.16 34.79 -16.50
C VAL A 30 -74.29 34.11 -17.55
N THR A 31 -74.59 34.29 -18.85
CA THR A 31 -73.75 33.70 -19.91
C THR A 31 -72.35 34.30 -19.91
N LEU A 32 -72.22 35.59 -19.60
CA LEU A 32 -70.94 36.27 -19.51
C LEU A 32 -70.12 35.81 -18.29
N GLU A 33 -70.75 35.63 -17.13
CA GLU A 33 -70.10 35.04 -15.95
C GLU A 33 -69.70 33.58 -16.18
N TYR A 34 -70.56 32.80 -16.84
CA TYR A 34 -70.25 31.42 -17.22
C TYR A 34 -69.05 31.33 -18.15
N GLU A 35 -68.97 32.18 -19.19
CA GLU A 35 -67.79 32.20 -20.05
C GLU A 35 -66.51 32.58 -19.31
N LYS A 36 -66.58 33.53 -18.37
CA LYS A 36 -65.42 33.88 -17.53
C LYS A 36 -64.97 32.69 -16.69
N ALA A 37 -65.91 32.02 -16.01
CA ALA A 37 -65.61 30.84 -15.21
C ALA A 37 -65.04 29.69 -16.06
N LYS A 38 -65.60 29.47 -17.26
CA LYS A 38 -65.12 28.48 -18.21
C LYS A 38 -63.68 28.78 -18.65
N ARG A 39 -63.37 30.03 -19.00
CA ARG A 39 -62.00 30.44 -19.35
C ARG A 39 -61.01 30.17 -18.22
N LEU A 40 -61.35 30.53 -16.98
CA LEU A 40 -60.50 30.25 -15.82
C LEU A 40 -60.30 28.75 -15.60
N LEU A 41 -61.36 27.95 -15.80
CA LEU A 41 -61.26 26.50 -15.68
C LEU A 41 -60.36 25.91 -16.78
N ASP A 42 -60.50 26.37 -18.01
CA ASP A 42 -59.67 25.94 -19.15
C ASP A 42 -58.18 26.29 -18.89
N ASP A 43 -57.89 27.50 -18.37
CA ASP A 43 -56.54 27.91 -17.98
C ASP A 43 -55.97 27.02 -16.86
N ILE A 44 -56.78 26.70 -15.84
CA ILE A 44 -56.38 25.81 -14.74
C ILE A 44 -56.09 24.40 -15.28
N ILE A 45 -56.98 23.84 -16.11
CA ILE A 45 -56.80 22.50 -16.70
C ILE A 45 -55.53 22.47 -17.56
N PHE A 46 -55.29 23.51 -18.36
CA PHE A 46 -54.09 23.60 -19.17
C PHE A 46 -52.82 23.66 -18.31
N SER A 47 -52.83 24.49 -17.26
CA SER A 47 -51.70 24.58 -16.33
C SER A 47 -51.43 23.27 -15.61
N PHE A 48 -52.48 22.58 -15.15
CA PHE A 48 -52.38 21.30 -14.46
C PHE A 48 -51.86 20.19 -15.37
N ASN A 49 -52.35 20.12 -16.61
CA ASN A 49 -51.86 19.16 -17.60
C ASN A 49 -50.36 19.38 -17.89
N LYS A 50 -49.96 20.66 -18.05
CA LYS A 50 -48.54 21.03 -18.23
C LYS A 50 -47.69 20.65 -17.02
N ASP A 51 -48.19 20.85 -15.80
CA ASP A 51 -47.48 20.46 -14.58
C ASP A 51 -47.39 18.94 -14.41
N ILE A 52 -48.44 18.18 -14.74
CA ILE A 52 -48.40 16.72 -14.78
C ILE A 52 -47.33 16.24 -15.76
N GLN A 53 -47.29 16.80 -16.97
CA GLN A 53 -46.27 16.43 -17.96
C GLN A 53 -44.86 16.71 -17.43
N ARG A 54 -44.64 17.92 -16.88
CA ARG A 54 -43.34 18.30 -16.31
C ARG A 54 -42.94 17.41 -15.13
N GLN A 55 -43.88 17.00 -14.29
CA GLN A 55 -43.60 16.06 -13.20
C GLN A 55 -43.28 14.66 -13.76
N GLY A 56 -43.98 14.21 -14.80
CA GLY A 56 -43.68 12.96 -15.50
C GLY A 56 -42.25 12.92 -16.04
N GLU A 57 -41.81 14.00 -16.70
CA GLU A 57 -40.44 14.14 -17.19
C GLU A 57 -39.40 14.09 -16.05
N ARG A 58 -39.65 14.78 -14.93
CA ARG A 58 -38.78 14.72 -13.74
C ARG A 58 -38.72 13.32 -13.13
N ILE A 59 -39.85 12.62 -13.08
CA ILE A 59 -39.91 11.24 -12.58
C ILE A 59 -39.08 10.33 -13.49
N GLN A 60 -39.18 10.47 -14.82
CA GLN A 60 -38.37 9.71 -15.76
C GLN A 60 -36.87 9.99 -15.59
N GLU A 61 -36.49 11.25 -15.37
CA GLU A 61 -35.10 11.62 -15.08
C GLU A 61 -34.59 10.98 -13.78
N ILE A 62 -35.40 11.03 -12.71
CA ILE A 62 -35.07 10.39 -11.42
C ILE A 62 -34.90 8.88 -11.59
N VAL A 63 -35.81 8.22 -12.32
CA VAL A 63 -35.74 6.78 -12.60
C VAL A 63 -34.45 6.44 -13.36
N LYS A 64 -34.14 7.19 -14.42
CA LYS A 64 -32.88 7.00 -15.19
C LYS A 64 -31.65 7.18 -14.31
N ASN A 65 -31.64 8.19 -13.45
CA ASN A 65 -30.53 8.42 -12.53
C ASN A 65 -30.41 7.30 -11.49
N LEU A 66 -31.54 6.78 -11.01
CA LEU A 66 -31.59 5.63 -10.10
C LEU A 66 -31.04 4.36 -10.75
N GLU A 67 -31.43 4.07 -12.00
CA GLU A 67 -30.92 2.95 -12.79
C GLU A 67 -29.40 3.06 -12.99
N ASN A 68 -28.91 4.24 -13.40
CA ASN A 68 -27.48 4.48 -13.56
C ASN A 68 -26.70 4.30 -12.25
N LEU A 69 -27.25 4.80 -11.13
CA LEU A 69 -26.66 4.58 -9.81
C LEU A 69 -26.66 3.11 -9.41
N SER A 70 -27.72 2.37 -9.74
CA SER A 70 -27.79 0.92 -9.48
C SER A 70 -26.71 0.17 -10.24
N ILE A 71 -26.57 0.42 -11.54
CA ILE A 71 -25.53 -0.19 -12.40
C ILE A 71 -24.14 0.15 -11.87
N LYS A 72 -23.91 1.41 -11.49
CA LYS A 72 -22.63 1.84 -10.92
C LYS A 72 -22.31 1.09 -9.63
N ARG A 73 -23.29 0.98 -8.71
CA ARG A 73 -23.09 0.25 -7.46
C ARG A 73 -22.88 -1.25 -7.67
N GLU A 74 -23.57 -1.86 -8.63
CA GLU A 74 -23.39 -3.27 -8.97
C GLU A 74 -21.95 -3.54 -9.43
N LYS A 75 -21.41 -2.66 -10.28
CA LYS A 75 -20.01 -2.73 -10.71
C LYS A 75 -19.03 -2.54 -9.54
N GLU A 76 -19.27 -1.57 -8.67
CA GLU A 76 -18.43 -1.36 -7.47
C GLU A 76 -18.45 -2.59 -6.54
N ILE A 77 -19.61 -3.25 -6.39
CA ILE A 77 -19.75 -4.49 -5.61
C ILE A 77 -18.97 -5.63 -6.27
N GLU A 78 -19.03 -5.76 -7.60
CA GLU A 78 -18.28 -6.79 -8.33
C GLU A 78 -16.76 -6.60 -8.19
N GLU A 79 -16.27 -5.35 -8.30
CA GLU A 79 -14.87 -5.01 -8.09
C GLU A 79 -14.41 -5.37 -6.66
N VAL A 80 -15.20 -5.01 -5.64
CA VAL A 80 -14.92 -5.35 -4.24
C VAL A 80 -14.90 -6.86 -4.03
N ASN A 81 -15.86 -7.59 -4.59
CA ASN A 81 -15.89 -9.05 -4.48
C ASN A 81 -14.67 -9.71 -5.13
N SER A 82 -14.22 -9.19 -6.27
CA SER A 82 -13.00 -9.67 -6.93
C SER A 82 -11.75 -9.45 -6.06
N ALA A 83 -11.65 -8.28 -5.41
CA ALA A 83 -10.56 -7.95 -4.50
C ALA A 83 -10.59 -8.83 -3.24
N ILE A 84 -11.77 -9.11 -2.70
CA ILE A 84 -11.93 -10.04 -1.57
C ILE A 84 -11.49 -11.46 -1.97
N ALA A 85 -11.82 -11.91 -3.18
CA ALA A 85 -11.39 -13.21 -3.68
C ALA A 85 -9.86 -13.31 -3.80
N ASP A 86 -9.20 -12.28 -4.35
CA ASP A 86 -7.73 -12.22 -4.42
C ASP A 86 -7.09 -12.22 -3.02
N ILE A 87 -7.61 -11.40 -2.10
CA ILE A 87 -7.13 -11.37 -0.71
C ILE A 87 -7.27 -12.74 -0.04
N ARG A 88 -8.40 -13.44 -0.25
CA ARG A 88 -8.58 -14.81 0.27
C ARG A 88 -7.54 -15.77 -0.30
N GLY A 89 -7.27 -15.72 -1.60
CA GLY A 89 -6.24 -16.56 -2.21
C GLY A 89 -4.83 -16.28 -1.66
N ARG A 90 -4.49 -15.00 -1.41
CA ARG A 90 -3.23 -14.62 -0.77
C ARG A 90 -3.16 -15.05 0.70
N LEU A 91 -4.28 -15.01 1.42
CA LEU A 91 -4.34 -15.47 2.80
C LEU A 91 -4.14 -16.99 2.89
N GLU A 92 -4.72 -17.74 1.95
CA GLU A 92 -4.55 -19.19 1.86
C GLU A 92 -3.09 -19.56 1.53
N SER A 93 -2.46 -18.88 0.56
CA SER A 93 -1.05 -19.12 0.25
C SER A 93 -0.12 -18.77 1.42
N LEU A 94 -0.43 -17.70 2.16
CA LEU A 94 0.31 -17.34 3.37
C LEU A 94 0.12 -18.37 4.49
N SER A 95 -1.09 -18.92 4.64
CA SER A 95 -1.36 -20.01 5.57
C SER A 95 -0.54 -21.24 5.22
N ASN A 96 -0.54 -21.65 3.96
CA ASN A 96 0.27 -22.77 3.49
C ASN A 96 1.77 -22.54 3.71
N TYR A 97 2.26 -21.32 3.46
CA TYR A 97 3.65 -20.96 3.72
C TYR A 97 4.00 -21.07 5.21
N LYS A 98 3.11 -20.60 6.11
CA LYS A 98 3.28 -20.73 7.55
C LYS A 98 3.37 -22.21 7.96
N ASP A 99 2.49 -23.06 7.44
CA ASP A 99 2.47 -24.49 7.80
C ASP A 99 3.74 -25.21 7.30
N ASN A 100 4.19 -24.90 6.08
CA ASN A 100 5.46 -25.40 5.55
C ASN A 100 6.67 -24.93 6.37
N LEU A 101 6.72 -23.65 6.75
CA LEU A 101 7.78 -23.14 7.63
C LEU A 101 7.80 -23.84 8.98
N PHE A 102 6.62 -24.15 9.53
CA PHE A 102 6.52 -24.86 10.80
C PHE A 102 7.07 -26.29 10.67
N ALA A 103 6.75 -26.98 9.57
CA ALA A 103 7.29 -28.30 9.27
C ALA A 103 8.82 -28.27 9.07
N ASP A 104 9.34 -27.28 8.34
CA ASP A 104 10.78 -27.10 8.13
C ASP A 104 11.51 -26.80 9.45
N TYR A 105 10.89 -25.98 10.31
CA TYR A 105 11.42 -25.69 11.64
C TYR A 105 11.52 -26.93 12.51
N GLU A 106 10.47 -27.77 12.56
CA GLU A 106 10.51 -29.03 13.31
C GLU A 106 11.55 -30.00 12.73
N ASN A 107 11.69 -30.08 11.40
CA ASN A 107 12.73 -30.88 10.77
C ASN A 107 14.14 -30.41 11.18
N LEU A 108 14.38 -29.10 11.13
CA LEU A 108 15.66 -28.50 11.51
C LEU A 108 15.95 -28.73 12.99
N ARG A 109 14.96 -28.54 13.86
CA ARG A 109 15.05 -28.80 15.30
C ARG A 109 15.46 -30.25 15.58
N ASN A 110 14.85 -31.21 14.89
CA ASN A 110 15.20 -32.63 15.01
C ASN A 110 16.64 -32.91 14.54
N LYS A 111 17.07 -32.32 13.43
CA LYS A 111 18.46 -32.44 12.94
C LYS A 111 19.48 -31.85 13.92
N VAL A 112 19.16 -30.72 14.55
CA VAL A 112 20.00 -30.10 15.57
C VAL A 112 20.10 -31.02 16.80
N ASN A 113 18.99 -31.59 17.26
CA ASN A 113 18.99 -32.54 18.37
C ASN A 113 19.83 -33.79 18.06
N ASP A 114 19.72 -34.36 16.86
CA ASP A 114 20.54 -35.49 16.40
C ASP A 114 22.03 -35.13 16.34
N LEU A 115 22.36 -33.92 15.86
CA LEU A 115 23.74 -33.45 15.83
C LEU A 115 24.32 -33.27 17.23
N ILE A 116 23.54 -32.76 18.18
CA ILE A 116 23.94 -32.66 19.59
C ILE A 116 24.19 -34.04 20.18
N ALA A 117 23.33 -35.03 19.89
CA ALA A 117 23.53 -36.41 20.34
C ALA A 117 24.82 -37.01 19.79
N LYS A 118 25.08 -36.86 18.48
CA LYS A 118 26.33 -37.30 17.83
C LYS A 118 27.56 -36.59 18.38
N TYR A 119 27.46 -35.29 18.65
CA TYR A 119 28.55 -34.52 19.24
C TYR A 119 28.91 -35.03 20.65
N ASN A 120 27.91 -35.31 21.47
CA ASN A 120 28.11 -35.90 22.80
C ASN A 120 28.74 -37.30 22.72
N GLU A 121 28.33 -38.14 21.76
CA GLU A 121 28.93 -39.45 21.53
C GLU A 121 30.43 -39.34 21.14
N VAL A 122 30.76 -38.40 20.24
CA VAL A 122 32.15 -38.14 19.86
C VAL A 122 32.97 -37.64 21.06
N LEU A 123 32.43 -36.72 21.86
CA LEU A 123 33.05 -36.26 23.10
C LEU A 123 33.35 -37.42 24.06
N GLU A 124 32.42 -38.35 24.23
CA GLU A 124 32.61 -39.53 25.07
C GLU A 124 33.72 -40.44 24.53
N ARG A 125 33.75 -40.66 23.21
CA ARG A 125 34.80 -41.45 22.55
C ARG A 125 36.17 -40.79 22.67
N VAL A 126 36.27 -39.48 22.48
CA VAL A 126 37.51 -38.72 22.67
C VAL A 126 37.98 -38.83 24.11
N GLY A 127 37.09 -38.69 25.10
CA GLY A 127 37.43 -38.89 26.51
C GLY A 127 37.92 -40.31 26.84
N LYS A 128 37.36 -41.34 26.20
CA LYS A 128 37.87 -42.73 26.32
C LYS A 128 39.27 -42.86 25.72
N ILE A 129 39.51 -42.28 24.54
CA ILE A 129 40.82 -42.28 23.88
C ILE A 129 41.85 -41.53 24.73
N GLU A 130 41.50 -40.37 25.29
CA GLU A 130 42.37 -39.60 26.19
C GLU A 130 42.77 -40.43 27.42
N LYS A 131 41.84 -41.19 28.01
CA LYS A 131 42.14 -42.11 29.11
C LYS A 131 43.13 -43.20 28.70
N ILE A 132 42.90 -43.86 27.57
CA ILE A 132 43.81 -44.89 27.03
C ILE A 132 45.20 -44.30 26.78
N ILE A 133 45.29 -43.10 26.19
CA ILE A 133 46.59 -42.43 25.95
C ILE A 133 47.27 -42.05 27.26
N SER A 134 46.52 -41.64 28.29
CA SER A 134 47.11 -41.36 29.61
C SER A 134 47.58 -42.63 30.34
N GLU A 135 46.91 -43.76 30.13
CA GLU A 135 47.27 -45.07 30.67
C GLU A 135 48.49 -45.66 29.93
N GLU A 136 48.54 -45.59 28.59
CA GLU A 136 49.70 -45.99 27.77
C GLU A 136 50.95 -45.17 28.09
N LYS A 137 50.80 -43.86 28.37
CA LYS A 137 51.91 -42.99 28.79
C LYS A 137 52.45 -43.35 30.19
N MET A 138 51.68 -44.02 31.04
CA MET A 138 52.17 -44.54 32.32
C MET A 138 52.91 -45.89 32.16
N GLU A 139 52.59 -46.70 31.14
CA GLU A 139 53.27 -47.98 30.89
C GLU A 139 54.54 -47.87 30.01
N THR A 140 54.67 -46.84 29.16
CA THR A 140 55.87 -46.61 28.30
C THR A 140 56.85 -45.57 28.86
N GLY A 141 56.89 -45.40 30.18
CA GLY A 141 57.86 -44.57 30.91
C GLY A 141 59.31 -45.10 30.91
N ARG A 142 59.81 -45.71 29.83
CA ARG A 142 61.24 -46.05 29.68
C ARG A 142 61.84 -45.32 28.48
N LYS A 143 62.33 -44.12 28.78
CA LYS A 143 63.38 -43.35 28.09
C LYS A 143 63.51 -43.58 26.57
N VAL A 144 63.05 -42.61 25.78
CA VAL A 144 63.76 -42.23 24.54
C VAL A 144 63.84 -40.71 24.49
N LYS A 145 65.07 -40.20 24.63
CA LYS A 145 65.48 -38.86 24.21
C LYS A 145 65.30 -38.81 22.70
N ILE A 146 64.42 -37.95 22.20
CA ILE A 146 64.41 -37.56 20.79
C ILE A 146 64.50 -36.05 20.75
N GLU A 147 65.46 -35.63 19.95
CA GLU A 147 65.97 -34.29 19.72
C GLU A 147 64.86 -33.32 19.29
N GLU A 148 64.98 -32.08 19.77
CA GLU A 148 64.27 -30.91 19.26
C GLU A 148 64.53 -30.79 17.76
N ASN A 149 63.54 -31.19 16.96
CA ASN A 149 63.48 -30.82 15.56
C ASN A 149 62.29 -29.88 15.35
N GLU A 150 62.64 -28.71 14.82
CA GLU A 150 61.79 -27.58 14.53
C GLU A 150 60.56 -27.96 13.70
N VAL A 151 59.36 -27.74 14.24
CA VAL A 151 58.20 -27.40 13.41
C VAL A 151 57.44 -26.29 14.13
N LYS A 152 57.88 -25.05 13.88
CA LYS A 152 57.02 -23.88 14.05
C LYS A 152 55.91 -23.96 13.00
N SER A 153 54.81 -24.65 13.28
CA SER A 153 53.55 -24.37 12.60
C SER A 153 52.95 -23.10 13.21
N SER A 154 53.54 -21.97 12.81
CA SER A 154 52.88 -20.68 12.89
C SER A 154 51.60 -20.78 12.06
N ILE A 155 50.45 -20.98 12.69
CA ILE A 155 49.17 -20.56 12.12
C ILE A 155 49.00 -19.11 12.57
N PRO A 156 49.26 -18.09 11.74
CA PRO A 156 48.93 -16.74 12.11
C PRO A 156 47.42 -16.58 12.01
N ILE A 157 46.73 -16.82 13.12
CA ILE A 157 45.38 -16.28 13.37
C ILE A 157 45.57 -14.79 13.61
N LYS A 158 45.60 -14.04 12.51
CA LYS A 158 45.38 -12.59 12.31
C LYS A 158 46.18 -12.21 11.08
N GLY A 159 45.62 -12.52 9.92
CA GLY A 159 46.10 -11.95 8.68
C GLY A 159 45.93 -10.44 8.75
N ASN A 160 47.05 -9.74 8.82
CA ASN A 160 47.15 -8.32 8.55
C ASN A 160 46.37 -8.01 7.27
N ILE A 161 45.29 -7.24 7.41
CA ILE A 161 44.50 -6.75 6.29
C ILE A 161 45.37 -5.70 5.58
N THR A 162 46.15 -6.13 4.59
CA THR A 162 46.95 -5.24 3.76
C THR A 162 46.10 -4.67 2.64
N LEU A 163 46.37 -3.41 2.28
CA LEU A 163 45.71 -2.68 1.18
C LEU A 163 45.74 -3.39 -0.17
N ALA A 164 46.57 -4.42 -0.33
CA ALA A 164 46.76 -5.18 -1.56
C ALA A 164 45.52 -6.02 -1.98
N SER A 165 44.52 -6.19 -1.10
CA SER A 165 43.29 -6.93 -1.42
C SER A 165 42.10 -6.04 -1.83
N LEU A 166 42.29 -4.72 -1.94
CA LEU A 166 41.22 -3.79 -2.28
C LEU A 166 41.05 -3.68 -3.80
N THR A 167 39.80 -3.73 -4.25
CA THR A 167 39.45 -3.46 -5.65
C THR A 167 39.53 -1.96 -5.96
N GLU A 168 39.78 -1.58 -7.21
CA GLU A 168 39.94 -0.17 -7.63
C GLU A 168 38.75 0.72 -7.22
N THR A 169 37.55 0.15 -7.20
CA THR A 169 36.32 0.84 -6.77
C THR A 169 36.21 1.01 -5.26
N GLU A 170 36.75 0.08 -4.46
CA GLU A 170 36.82 0.19 -3.00
C GLU A 170 37.80 1.30 -2.58
N LEU A 171 38.96 1.37 -3.24
CA LEU A 171 39.97 2.41 -2.98
C LEU A 171 39.39 3.81 -3.29
N LYS A 172 38.69 3.95 -4.42
CA LYS A 172 38.02 5.20 -4.79
C LYS A 172 36.96 5.65 -3.78
N VAL A 173 36.21 4.71 -3.18
CA VAL A 173 35.24 5.04 -2.12
C VAL A 173 35.94 5.50 -0.85
N LEU A 174 37.05 4.85 -0.46
CA LEU A 174 37.84 5.23 0.71
C LEU A 174 38.48 6.61 0.53
N GLU A 175 38.96 6.94 -0.67
CA GLU A 175 39.46 8.28 -1.00
C GLU A 175 38.38 9.37 -0.90
N ILE A 176 37.17 9.09 -1.36
CA ILE A 176 36.03 10.02 -1.26
C ILE A 176 35.71 10.29 0.21
N LEU A 177 35.65 9.25 1.04
CA LEU A 177 35.41 9.37 2.48
C LEU A 177 36.56 10.10 3.19
N ALA A 178 37.81 9.92 2.76
CA ALA A 178 38.96 10.63 3.30
C ALA A 178 38.95 12.13 2.94
N LYS A 179 38.49 12.49 1.73
CA LYS A 179 38.50 13.87 1.23
C LYS A 179 37.27 14.68 1.66
N GLU A 180 36.10 14.06 1.63
CA GLU A 180 34.81 14.74 1.79
C GLU A 180 34.11 14.39 3.11
N GLY A 181 34.70 13.50 3.91
CA GLY A 181 34.18 13.12 5.20
C GLY A 181 33.00 12.15 5.10
N GLU A 182 32.18 12.17 6.14
CA GLU A 182 31.09 11.21 6.31
C GLU A 182 29.99 11.38 5.27
N LYS A 183 29.56 10.27 4.66
CA LYS A 183 28.56 10.29 3.59
C LYS A 183 27.56 9.15 3.67
N THR A 184 26.43 9.38 3.03
CA THR A 184 25.36 8.40 2.83
C THR A 184 25.54 7.63 1.52
N VAL A 185 24.87 6.48 1.40
CA VAL A 185 24.89 5.65 0.17
C VAL A 185 24.52 6.44 -1.10
N PRO A 186 23.48 7.30 -1.10
CA PRO A 186 23.13 8.10 -2.29
C PRO A 186 24.23 9.07 -2.72
N GLU A 187 24.92 9.70 -1.78
CA GLU A 187 25.99 10.67 -2.05
C GLU A 187 27.26 9.99 -2.60
N ILE A 188 27.61 8.82 -2.06
CA ILE A 188 28.74 8.02 -2.54
C ILE A 188 28.44 7.50 -3.95
N ARG A 189 27.20 7.06 -4.20
CA ARG A 189 26.72 6.62 -5.52
C ARG A 189 26.93 7.68 -6.59
N GLU A 190 26.58 8.93 -6.29
CA GLU A 190 26.69 10.05 -7.24
C GLU A 190 28.14 10.28 -7.70
N ARG A 191 29.11 10.01 -6.83
CA ARG A 191 30.55 10.16 -7.13
C ARG A 191 31.17 8.97 -7.85
N ILE A 192 30.73 7.74 -7.57
CA ILE A 192 31.27 6.54 -8.23
C ILE A 192 30.49 6.11 -9.48
N LYS A 193 29.34 6.74 -9.78
CA LYS A 193 28.44 6.45 -10.92
C LYS A 193 28.02 4.96 -11.04
N LEU A 194 27.94 4.24 -9.92
CA LEU A 194 27.45 2.86 -9.86
C LEU A 194 25.97 2.81 -9.44
N THR A 195 25.35 1.62 -9.46
CA THR A 195 23.98 1.46 -8.97
C THR A 195 23.93 1.60 -7.44
N ARG A 196 22.75 1.99 -6.92
CA ARG A 196 22.50 2.13 -5.47
C ARG A 196 22.76 0.81 -4.72
N GLU A 197 22.44 -0.31 -5.36
CA GLU A 197 22.59 -1.65 -4.79
C GLU A 197 24.06 -2.08 -4.74
N HIS A 198 24.82 -1.86 -5.82
CA HIS A 198 26.26 -2.14 -5.82
C HIS A 198 27.00 -1.30 -4.77
N THR A 199 26.65 -0.02 -4.66
CA THR A 199 27.24 0.90 -3.67
C THR A 199 26.92 0.44 -2.24
N ALA A 200 25.68 0.01 -1.98
CA ALA A 200 25.28 -0.51 -0.67
C ALA A 200 26.00 -1.82 -0.32
N ARG A 201 26.16 -2.75 -1.29
CA ARG A 201 26.92 -3.99 -1.11
C ARG A 201 28.39 -3.72 -0.80
N LEU A 202 28.99 -2.76 -1.50
CA LEU A 202 30.38 -2.35 -1.32
C LEU A 202 30.62 -1.73 0.07
N LEU A 203 29.72 -0.85 0.51
CA LEU A 203 29.83 -0.24 1.84
C LEU A 203 29.59 -1.28 2.95
N LYS A 204 28.72 -2.26 2.72
CA LYS A 204 28.53 -3.39 3.64
C LYS A 204 29.78 -4.28 3.72
N SER A 205 30.48 -4.54 2.62
CA SER A 205 31.73 -5.32 2.64
C SER A 205 32.88 -4.56 3.30
N LEU A 206 33.00 -3.25 3.06
CA LEU A 206 33.97 -2.38 3.72
C LEU A 206 33.74 -2.27 5.23
N TYR A 207 32.48 -2.19 5.65
CA TYR A 207 32.10 -2.25 7.07
C TYR A 207 32.47 -3.61 7.70
N ALA A 208 32.13 -4.72 7.04
CA ALA A 208 32.45 -6.06 7.54
C ALA A 208 33.96 -6.33 7.66
N ARG A 209 34.77 -5.70 6.81
CA ARG A 209 36.24 -5.75 6.87
C ARG A 209 36.85 -4.74 7.84
N GLY A 210 36.05 -3.86 8.46
CA GLY A 210 36.51 -2.90 9.47
C GLY A 210 37.13 -1.61 8.92
N PHE A 211 37.05 -1.35 7.61
CA PHE A 211 37.63 -0.14 7.00
C PHE A 211 36.77 1.12 7.21
N VAL A 212 35.47 0.94 7.41
CA VAL A 212 34.48 2.01 7.50
C VAL A 212 33.55 1.72 8.65
N GLU A 213 33.26 2.72 9.47
CA GLU A 213 32.26 2.68 10.53
C GLU A 213 30.91 3.16 9.99
N ARG A 214 29.82 2.52 10.42
CA ARG A 214 28.46 2.90 10.06
C ARG A 214 27.75 3.46 11.29
N ARG A 215 27.13 4.63 11.14
CA ARG A 215 26.20 5.13 12.14
C ARG A 215 24.80 4.61 11.85
N ASP A 216 24.26 3.88 12.81
CA ASP A 216 22.90 3.30 12.77
C ASP A 216 21.85 4.19 13.45
N ASP A 217 22.24 5.41 13.82
CA ASP A 217 21.43 6.41 14.50
C ASP A 217 20.36 7.05 13.59
N ARG A 218 20.57 7.04 12.26
CA ARG A 218 19.67 7.64 11.28
C ARG A 218 19.64 6.88 9.96
N ILE A 219 18.50 6.97 9.27
CA ILE A 219 18.31 6.46 7.91
C ILE A 219 18.18 7.66 6.97
N PRO A 220 18.93 7.72 5.84
CA PRO A 220 19.89 6.73 5.36
C PRO A 220 21.16 6.65 6.23
N PHE A 221 21.70 5.43 6.39
CA PHE A 221 22.92 5.20 7.16
C PHE A 221 24.09 6.03 6.63
N VAL A 222 24.89 6.55 7.57
CA VAL A 222 26.06 7.37 7.29
C VAL A 222 27.32 6.57 7.57
N TYR A 223 28.26 6.64 6.64
CA TYR A 223 29.51 5.91 6.67
C TYR A 223 30.67 6.86 6.91
N ARG A 224 31.57 6.49 7.83
CA ARG A 224 32.78 7.23 8.20
C ARG A 224 34.00 6.35 8.05
N LEU A 225 35.11 6.91 7.59
CA LEU A 225 36.38 6.19 7.54
C LEU A 225 36.91 5.88 8.95
N ASN A 226 37.39 4.65 9.18
CA ASN A 226 38.03 4.25 10.43
C ASN A 226 39.40 4.97 10.59
N LYS A 227 39.77 5.32 11.83
CA LYS A 227 41.02 6.04 12.16
C LYS A 227 42.27 5.28 11.71
N GLU A 228 42.28 3.94 11.86
CA GLU A 228 43.40 3.09 11.42
C GLU A 228 43.61 3.17 9.90
N MET A 229 42.51 3.22 9.13
CA MET A 229 42.57 3.33 7.68
C MET A 229 42.95 4.75 7.20
N GLU A 230 42.60 5.78 7.99
CA GLU A 230 43.01 7.16 7.72
C GLU A 230 44.54 7.34 7.83
N GLU A 231 45.18 6.69 8.82
CA GLU A 231 46.64 6.69 8.97
C GLU A 231 47.34 5.96 7.82
N ILE A 232 46.78 4.81 7.40
CA ILE A 232 47.30 4.02 6.29
C ILE A 232 47.24 4.84 4.98
N LEU A 233 46.11 5.49 4.66
CA LEU A 233 45.98 6.34 3.47
C LEU A 233 46.89 7.58 3.50
N LYS A 234 47.14 8.16 4.68
CA LYS A 234 48.09 9.27 4.84
C LYS A 234 49.53 8.83 4.62
N SER A 235 49.90 7.65 5.13
CA SER A 235 51.25 7.09 4.97
C SER A 235 51.61 6.76 3.52
N GLU A 236 50.60 6.46 2.69
CA GLU A 236 50.78 6.15 1.26
C GLU A 236 50.89 7.43 0.40
N LYS A 237 50.13 8.48 0.72
CA LYS A 237 50.28 9.80 0.07
C LYS A 237 51.60 10.52 0.36
N LEU A 238 52.31 10.12 1.42
CA LEU A 238 53.64 10.64 1.78
C LEU A 238 54.79 9.91 1.06
N LYS A 239 54.50 8.85 0.30
CA LYS A 239 55.48 8.09 -0.50
C LYS A 239 55.44 8.41 -2.00
N THR A 240 54.62 9.36 -2.42
CA THR A 240 54.60 9.91 -3.79
C THR A 240 55.03 11.37 -3.76
#